data_AF-T1BRM4-F1
#
_entry.id   AF-T1BRM4-F1
#
_cell.length_a   1.000
_cell.length_b   1.000
_cell.length_c   1.000
_cell.angle_alpha   90.00
_cell.angle_beta   90.00
_cell.angle_gamma   90.00
#
_symmetry.space_group_name_H-M   'P 1'
#
loop_
_entity.id
_entity.type
_entity.pdbx_description
1 polymer ?
#
loop_
_entity_poly.entity_id
_entity_poly.type
_entity_poly.pdbx_seq_one_letter_code
_entity_poly.pdbx_strand_id
1 'polypeptide(L)' 'VNMVRFADDFIVTGISKELLEYQVKPVIEAFMAERGLMASPEKTNITNIADGFDFLGWNFRKYKGKLLQKPSKDNMAAV' A
#
# COMPACT_ATOMS: atom_id res chain seq x y z
N VAL A 1 -4.80 -6.21 11.76
CA VAL A 1 -4.64 -5.13 10.74
C VAL A 1 -3.48 -4.30 11.20
N ASN A 2 -2.47 -4.08 10.37
CA ASN A 2 -1.33 -3.22 10.72
C ASN A 2 -1.19 -2.09 9.70
N MET A 3 -0.78 -0.92 10.16
CA MET A 3 -0.55 0.26 9.33
C MET A 3 0.90 0.71 9.46
N VAL A 4 1.51 1.07 8.34
CA VAL A 4 2.83 1.71 8.26
C VAL A 4 2.66 3.01 7.50
N ARG A 5 3.18 4.13 8.01
CA ARG A 5 3.10 5.45 7.37
C ARG A 5 4.46 6.11 7.30
N PHE A 6 4.74 6.74 6.17
CA PHE A 6 5.89 7.60 5.94
C PHE A 6 5.41 8.89 5.29
N ALA A 7 5.43 10.00 6.06
CA ALA A 7 4.80 11.26 5.66
C ALA A 7 3.37 11.02 5.12
N ASP A 8 3.12 11.33 3.86
CA ASP A 8 1.79 11.25 3.25
C ASP A 8 1.49 9.85 2.69
N ASP A 9 2.51 9.01 2.51
CA ASP A 9 2.40 7.65 1.99
C ASP A 9 2.18 6.64 3.13
N PHE A 10 1.25 5.71 2.94
CA PHE A 10 0.98 4.65 3.92
C PHE A 10 0.62 3.32 3.26
N ILE A 11 0.86 2.24 4.00
CA ILE A 11 0.44 0.87 3.67
C ILE A 11 -0.43 0.35 4.80
N VAL A 12 -1.51 -0.34 4.43
CA VAL A 12 -2.31 -1.12 5.39
C VAL A 12 -2.26 -2.59 5.00
N THR A 13 -1.98 -3.43 6.00
CA THR A 13 -1.98 -4.89 5.85
C THR A 13 -3.17 -5.50 6.58
N GLY A 14 -3.81 -6.45 5.91
CA GLY A 14 -4.99 -7.17 6.39
C GLY A 14 -4.87 -8.66 6.10
N ILE A 15 -5.73 -9.45 6.74
CA ILE A 15 -5.79 -10.90 6.55
C ILE A 15 -6.55 -11.30 5.28
N SER A 16 -7.39 -10.41 4.74
CA SER A 16 -8.17 -10.63 3.54
C SER A 16 -8.40 -9.34 2.76
N LYS A 17 -8.71 -9.48 1.47
CA LYS A 17 -9.01 -8.34 0.59
C LYS A 17 -10.31 -7.65 1.01
N GLU A 18 -11.32 -8.42 1.37
CA GLU A 18 -12.65 -7.95 1.76
C GLU A 18 -12.57 -7.06 3.00
N LEU A 19 -11.73 -7.43 3.98
CA LEU A 19 -11.52 -6.60 5.16
C LEU A 19 -10.89 -5.25 4.78
N LEU A 20 -9.89 -5.26 3.91
CA LEU A 20 -9.25 -4.02 3.46
C LEU A 20 -10.21 -3.14 2.65
N GLU A 21 -11.02 -3.75 1.79
CA GLU A 21 -11.92 -3.05 0.87
C GLU A 21 -13.19 -2.53 1.54
N TYR A 22 -13.83 -3.31 2.41
CA TYR A 22 -15.12 -2.95 2.99
C TYR A 22 -15.05 -2.38 4.40
N GLN A 23 -13.98 -2.64 5.15
CA GLN A 23 -13.83 -2.11 6.51
C GLN A 23 -12.76 -1.03 6.59
N VAL A 24 -11.57 -1.28 6.03
CA VAL A 24 -10.45 -0.35 6.23
C VAL A 24 -10.53 0.84 5.28
N LYS A 25 -10.76 0.62 3.98
CA LYS A 25 -10.81 1.68 2.98
C LYS A 25 -11.85 2.78 3.32
N PRO A 26 -13.10 2.48 3.72
CA PRO A 26 -14.07 3.51 4.07
C PRO A 26 -13.67 4.33 5.31
N VAL A 27 -13.00 3.69 6.29
CA VAL A 27 -12.50 4.39 7.49
C VAL A 27 -11.39 5.36 7.12
N ILE A 28 -10.48 4.98 6.23
CA ILE A 28 -9.41 5.85 5.73
C ILE A 28 -10.00 7.01 4.92
N GLU A 29 -10.94 6.73 4.02
CA GLU A 29 -11.60 7.76 3.21
C GLU A 29 -12.35 8.78 4.08
N ALA A 30 -13.09 8.33 5.10
CA ALA A 30 -13.76 9.21 6.04
C ALA A 30 -12.76 10.07 6.85
N PHE A 31 -11.67 9.47 7.32
CA PHE A 31 -10.61 10.17 8.05
C PHE A 31 -9.90 11.23 7.20
N MET A 32 -9.66 10.95 5.93
CA MET A 32 -9.08 11.91 4.97
C MET A 32 -10.07 13.02 4.62
N ALA A 33 -11.35 12.68 4.41
CA ALA A 33 -12.40 13.64 4.06
C ALA A 33 -12.61 14.70 5.16
N GLU A 34 -12.54 14.30 6.44
CA GLU A 34 -12.59 15.23 7.57
C GLU A 34 -11.49 16.32 7.50
N ARG A 35 -10.34 15.99 6.89
CA ARG A 35 -9.18 16.88 6.71
C ARG A 35 -9.17 17.57 5.35
N GLY A 36 -10.22 17.43 4.56
CA GLY A 36 -10.31 17.97 3.20
C GLY A 36 -9.40 17.27 2.19
N LEU A 37 -8.94 16.05 2.50
CA LEU A 37 -8.09 15.25 1.63
C LEU A 37 -8.90 14.13 0.97
N MET A 38 -8.52 13.74 -0.24
CA MET A 38 -9.11 12.61 -0.96
C MET A 38 -8.01 11.66 -1.41
N ALA A 39 -8.21 10.35 -1.19
CA ALA A 39 -7.29 9.35 -1.71
C ALA A 39 -7.37 9.33 -3.25
N SER A 40 -6.21 9.35 -3.93
CA SER A 40 -6.18 9.20 -5.38
C SER A 40 -6.53 7.75 -5.74
N PRO A 41 -7.62 7.50 -6.49
CA PRO A 41 -8.02 6.14 -6.87
C PRO A 41 -6.97 5.44 -7.72
N GLU A 42 -6.19 6.20 -8.51
CA GLU A 42 -5.11 5.67 -9.36
C GLU A 42 -3.90 5.18 -8.56
N LYS A 43 -3.66 5.75 -7.37
CA LYS A 43 -2.54 5.35 -6.49
C LYS A 43 -2.92 4.26 -5.48
N THR A 44 -4.22 4.06 -5.26
CA THR A 44 -4.71 3.14 -4.24
C THR A 44 -4.93 1.77 -4.85
N ASN A 45 -4.05 0.82 -4.55
CA ASN A 45 -4.16 -0.56 -5.03
C ASN A 45 -4.22 -1.54 -3.86
N ILE A 46 -5.15 -2.51 -3.93
CA ILE A 46 -5.21 -3.63 -2.98
C ILE A 46 -4.66 -4.87 -3.69
N THR A 47 -3.48 -5.32 -3.25
CA THR A 47 -2.76 -6.43 -3.86
C THR A 47 -2.33 -7.45 -2.80
N ASN A 48 -2.06 -8.68 -3.24
CA ASN A 48 -1.48 -9.69 -2.37
C ASN A 48 0.04 -9.46 -2.26
N ILE A 49 0.61 -9.71 -1.08
CA ILE A 49 2.05 -9.63 -0.87
C ILE A 49 2.86 -10.56 -1.80
N ALA A 50 2.24 -11.64 -2.29
CA ALA A 50 2.84 -12.56 -3.26
C ALA A 50 3.00 -11.95 -4.67
N ASP A 51 2.11 -11.04 -5.05
CA ASP A 51 2.19 -10.27 -6.30
C ASP A 51 3.15 -9.09 -6.15
N GLY A 52 3.20 -8.54 -4.93
CA GLY A 52 4.09 -7.47 -4.52
C GLY A 52 3.50 -6.08 -4.73
N PHE A 53 4.15 -5.07 -4.17
CA PHE A 53 3.78 -3.67 -4.30
C PHE A 53 5.00 -2.76 -4.20
N ASP A 54 4.90 -1.56 -4.77
CA ASP A 54 5.93 -0.53 -4.64
C ASP A 54 5.58 0.44 -3.52
N PHE A 55 6.58 0.80 -2.71
CA PHE A 55 6.47 1.78 -1.64
C PHE A 55 7.82 2.48 -1.43
N LEU A 56 7.83 3.82 -1.45
CA LEU A 56 9.03 4.65 -1.28
C LEU A 56 10.21 4.27 -2.19
N GLY A 57 9.95 3.88 -3.44
CA GLY A 57 10.99 3.47 -4.38
C GLY A 57 11.54 2.06 -4.15
N TRP A 58 10.88 1.24 -3.33
CA TRP A 58 11.18 -0.17 -3.10
C TRP A 58 10.01 -1.05 -3.50
N ASN A 59 10.28 -2.14 -4.20
CA ASN A 59 9.35 -3.22 -4.45
C ASN A 59 9.43 -4.26 -3.31
N PHE A 60 8.31 -4.45 -2.61
CA PHE A 60 8.13 -5.46 -1.59
C PHE A 60 7.35 -6.64 -2.16
N ARG A 61 7.95 -7.84 -2.14
CA ARG A 61 7.29 -9.05 -2.62
C ARG A 61 7.69 -10.29 -1.83
N LYS A 62 6.70 -11.12 -1.50
CA LYS A 62 6.91 -12.38 -0.79
C LYS A 62 6.95 -13.55 -1.77
N TYR A 63 8.12 -14.18 -1.86
CA TYR A 63 8.36 -15.34 -2.71
C TYR A 63 8.43 -16.60 -1.85
N LYS A 64 7.49 -17.53 -2.03
CA LYS A 64 7.49 -18.85 -1.36
C LYS A 64 7.80 -18.76 0.15
N GLY A 65 7.21 -17.78 0.84
CA GLY A 65 7.41 -17.58 2.29
C GLY A 65 8.48 -16.54 2.67
N LYS A 66 9.40 -16.18 1.77
CA LYS A 66 10.47 -15.20 2.03
C LYS A 66 10.09 -13.82 1.49
N LEU A 67 10.10 -12.81 2.34
CA LEU A 67 9.94 -11.41 1.90
C LEU A 67 11.27 -10.92 1.31
N LEU A 68 11.23 -10.39 0.09
CA LEU A 68 12.35 -9.73 -0.55
C LEU A 68 11.97 -8.27 -0.83
N GLN A 69 12.91 -7.38 -0.55
CA GLN A 69 12.81 -5.95 -0.83
C GLN A 69 13.90 -5.59 -1.84
N LYS A 70 13.48 -5.06 -3.00
CA LYS A 70 14.36 -4.68 -4.11
C LYS A 70 14.05 -3.23 -4.50
N PRO A 71 14.97 -2.48 -5.12
CA PRO A 71 14.63 -1.19 -5.71
C PRO A 71 13.48 -1.34 -6.72
N SER A 72 12.51 -0.42 -6.71
CA SER A 72 11.45 -0.43 -7.72
C SER A 72 12.02 -0.12 -9.10
N LYS A 73 11.35 -0.57 -10.16
CA LYS A 73 11.79 -0.32 -11.53
C LYS A 73 11.89 1.17 -11.84
N ASP A 74 10.92 1.94 -11.35
CA ASP A 74 10.86 3.38 -11.54
C ASP A 74 12.04 4.09 -10.83
N ASN A 75 12.46 3.59 -9.67
CA ASN A 75 13.62 4.11 -8.95
C ASN A 75 14.95 3.74 -9.63
N MET A 76 15.04 2.55 -10.24
CA MET A 76 16.23 2.17 -11.03
C MET A 76 16.33 2.94 -12.35
N ALA A 77 15.22 3.37 -12.92
CA ALA A 77 15.16 4.16 -14.15
C ALA A 77 15.37 5.67 -13.92
N ALA A 78 15.37 6.11 -12.66
CA ALA A 78 15.64 7.50 -12.28
C ALA A 78 17.15 7.83 -12.16
N VAL A 79 18.02 6.89 -12.59
CA VAL A 79 19.50 7.01 -12.63
C VAL A 79 19.99 7.24 -14.04
#